data_AF-A0A523F2X4-F1
#
_entry.id   AF-A0A523F2X4-F1
#
_cell.length_a   1.000
_cell.length_b   1.000
_cell.length_c   1.000
_cell.angle_alpha   90.00
_cell.angle_beta   90.00
_cell.angle_gamma   90.00
#
_symmetry.space_group_name_H-M   'P 1'
#
loop_
_entity.id
_entity.type
_entity.pdbx_description
1 polymer ?
#
loop_
_entity_poly.entity_id
_entity_poly.type
_entity_poly.pdbx_seq_one_letter_code
_entity_poly.pdbx_strand_id
1 'polypeptide(L)'
;MRDSLRTRLSDESGLSKLEALGLFLFIVSLLSLFGPIREFAVNSIGIVFDQRDADTGELTDFSVAARGFGIVFGAIVVFVGFAWVVLWTDLGKRLSILVAGAGVFGWLVINGFLFVVYAPRGIRPENLEGLNAMEVRIPAIAMTAVAFILFLMFLTALSRYESDTE
;
A
#
# COMPACT_ATOMS: atom_id res chain seq x y z
N MET A 1 21.43 44.65 14.90
CA MET A 1 22.16 43.41 14.55
C MET A 1 22.08 42.32 15.63
N ARG A 2 21.65 42.63 16.86
CA ARG A 2 21.47 41.65 17.95
C ARG A 2 20.06 41.01 17.97
N ASP A 3 19.06 41.69 17.39
CA ASP A 3 17.67 41.20 17.36
C ASP A 3 17.38 40.16 16.27
N SER A 4 18.11 40.17 15.15
CA SER A 4 17.94 39.20 14.06
C SER A 4 18.48 37.80 14.38
N LEU A 5 19.26 37.66 15.46
CA LEU A 5 19.77 36.38 15.94
C LEU A 5 18.80 35.71 16.93
N ARG A 6 17.90 36.46 17.58
CA ARG A 6 16.89 35.89 18.49
C ARG A 6 15.75 35.20 17.74
N THR A 7 15.38 35.67 16.56
CA THR A 7 14.34 35.05 15.72
C THR A 7 14.76 33.74 15.08
N ARG A 8 16.07 33.47 14.93
CA ARG A 8 16.56 32.18 14.41
C ARG A 8 16.73 31.11 15.49
N LEU A 9 16.82 31.50 16.76
CA LEU A 9 16.96 30.58 17.90
C LEU A 9 15.61 30.16 18.50
N SER A 10 14.51 30.78 18.10
CA SER A 10 13.16 30.40 18.54
C SER A 10 12.52 29.29 17.70
N ASP A 11 13.25 28.75 16.71
CA ASP A 11 12.78 27.71 15.78
C ASP A 11 13.52 26.38 15.97
N GLU A 12 14.10 26.16 17.16
CA GLU A 12 14.75 24.91 17.56
C GLU A 12 13.89 24.08 18.55
N SER A 13 12.67 24.53 18.86
CA SER A 13 11.73 23.75 19.68
C SER A 13 10.35 23.72 19.04
N GLY A 14 10.04 22.60 18.38
CA GLY A 14 8.67 22.34 17.93
C GLY A 14 8.66 21.39 16.77
N LEU A 15 8.41 20.11 17.07
CA LEU A 15 8.08 19.05 16.14
C LEU A 15 7.37 19.64 14.90
N SER A 16 7.99 19.51 13.72
CA SER A 16 7.43 20.09 12.49
C SER A 16 5.98 19.61 12.32
N LYS A 17 5.07 20.44 11.78
CA LYS A 17 3.66 20.03 11.57
C LYS A 17 3.54 18.71 10.80
N LEU A 18 4.52 18.42 9.94
CA LEU A 18 4.62 17.16 9.19
C LEU A 18 5.16 16.00 10.05
N GLU A 19 6.12 16.26 10.93
CA GLU A 19 6.61 15.26 11.90
C GLU A 19 5.55 14.91 12.93
N ALA A 20 4.78 15.90 13.40
CA ALA A 20 3.64 15.69 14.28
C ALA A 20 2.57 14.81 13.63
N LEU A 21 2.26 15.08 12.35
CA LEU A 21 1.32 14.30 11.58
C LEU A 21 1.86 12.89 11.29
N GLY A 22 3.15 12.76 10.98
CA GLY A 22 3.82 11.46 10.78
C GLY A 22 3.82 10.62 12.06
N LEU A 23 4.18 11.21 13.20
CA LEU A 23 4.14 10.56 14.51
C LEU A 23 2.71 10.16 14.88
N PHE A 24 1.74 11.02 14.63
CA PHE A 24 0.32 10.72 14.85
C PHE A 24 -0.13 9.53 13.99
N LEU A 25 0.16 9.54 12.68
CA LEU A 25 -0.18 8.43 11.79
C LEU A 25 0.53 7.13 12.18
N PHE A 26 1.79 7.20 12.63
CA PHE A 26 2.52 6.06 13.12
C PHE A 26 1.89 5.47 14.39
N ILE A 27 1.52 6.32 15.35
CA ILE A 27 0.81 5.91 16.57
C ILE A 27 -0.54 5.28 16.21
N VAL A 28 -1.31 5.90 15.32
CA VAL A 28 -2.59 5.36 14.83
C VAL A 28 -2.39 4.00 14.16
N SER A 29 -1.33 3.84 13.35
CA SER A 29 -0.97 2.57 12.72
C SER A 29 -0.65 1.49 13.76
N LEU A 30 0.10 1.82 14.81
CA LEU A 30 0.38 0.87 15.90
C LEU A 30 -0.89 0.51 16.67
N LEU A 31 -1.72 1.51 16.97
CA LEU A 31 -3.00 1.29 17.65
C LEU A 31 -3.95 0.43 16.82
N SER A 32 -3.88 0.49 15.49
CA SER A 32 -4.67 -0.37 14.61
C SER A 32 -4.35 -1.87 14.71
N LEU A 33 -3.21 -2.23 15.32
CA LEU A 33 -2.87 -3.63 15.62
C LEU A 33 -3.59 -4.16 16.87
N PHE A 34 -4.11 -3.27 17.71
CA PHE A 34 -4.86 -3.65 18.91
C PHE A 34 -6.28 -4.07 18.53
N GLY A 35 -6.66 -5.30 18.87
CA GLY A 35 -7.92 -5.94 18.44
C GLY A 35 -9.18 -5.05 18.59
N PRO A 36 -9.43 -4.44 19.75
CA PRO A 36 -10.59 -3.57 19.94
C PRO A 36 -10.62 -2.33 19.03
N ILE A 37 -9.46 -1.70 18.81
CA ILE A 37 -9.36 -0.50 17.96
C ILE A 37 -9.53 -0.89 16.49
N ARG A 38 -8.96 -2.04 16.10
CA ARG A 38 -9.14 -2.63 14.78
C ARG A 38 -10.60 -2.94 14.50
N GLU A 39 -11.28 -3.61 15.43
CA GLU A 39 -12.71 -3.94 15.30
C GLU A 39 -13.55 -2.68 15.21
N PHE A 40 -13.30 -1.68 16.06
CA PHE A 40 -13.98 -0.39 15.99
C PHE A 40 -13.79 0.29 14.63
N ALA A 41 -12.56 0.33 14.11
CA ALA A 41 -12.26 0.93 12.81
C ALA A 41 -12.95 0.17 11.66
N VAL A 42 -12.87 -1.16 11.66
CA VAL A 42 -13.50 -2.01 10.65
C VAL A 42 -15.02 -1.86 10.69
N ASN A 43 -15.62 -1.82 11.88
CA ASN A 43 -17.07 -1.67 12.04
C ASN A 43 -17.52 -0.27 11.58
N SER A 44 -16.76 0.77 11.90
CA SER A 44 -17.02 2.14 11.44
C SER A 44 -17.01 2.26 9.91
N ILE A 45 -16.06 1.58 9.26
CA ILE A 45 -16.00 1.47 7.80
C ILE A 45 -17.18 0.63 7.29
N GLY A 46 -17.49 -0.49 7.94
CA GLY A 46 -18.58 -1.41 7.58
C GLY A 46 -19.96 -0.75 7.52
N ILE A 47 -20.22 0.27 8.34
CA ILE A 47 -21.48 1.04 8.32
C ILE A 47 -21.76 1.66 6.95
N VAL A 48 -20.73 2.12 6.24
CA VAL A 48 -20.86 2.77 4.93
C VAL A 48 -20.64 1.78 3.80
N PHE A 49 -19.67 0.87 3.98
CA PHE A 49 -19.18 0.02 2.91
C PHE A 49 -19.71 -1.41 2.95
N ASP A 50 -20.48 -1.87 3.95
CA ASP A 50 -21.02 -3.23 4.01
C ASP A 50 -22.54 -3.23 4.25
N GLN A 51 -23.23 -2.29 3.60
CA GLN A 51 -24.69 -2.24 3.67
C GLN A 51 -25.28 -3.33 2.78
N ARG A 52 -25.98 -4.28 3.41
CA ARG A 52 -26.66 -5.39 2.74
C ARG A 52 -28.16 -5.22 2.79
N ASP A 53 -28.81 -5.65 1.71
CA ASP A 53 -30.26 -5.69 1.64
C ASP A 53 -30.79 -6.79 2.57
N ALA A 54 -31.84 -6.49 3.33
CA ALA A 54 -32.40 -7.38 4.33
C ALA A 54 -33.13 -8.58 3.70
N ASP A 55 -33.61 -8.42 2.47
CA ASP A 55 -34.45 -9.42 1.80
C ASP A 55 -33.65 -10.43 0.97
N THR A 56 -32.51 -10.01 0.40
CA THR A 56 -31.67 -10.85 -0.49
C THR A 56 -30.33 -11.22 0.14
N GLY A 57 -29.87 -10.49 1.17
CA GLY A 57 -28.54 -10.65 1.76
C GLY A 57 -27.39 -10.18 0.87
N GLU A 58 -27.70 -9.62 -0.31
CA GLU A 58 -26.72 -9.06 -1.24
C GLU A 58 -26.29 -7.64 -0.82
N LEU A 59 -25.14 -7.19 -1.34
CA LEU A 59 -24.66 -5.82 -1.12
C LEU A 59 -25.56 -4.84 -1.87
N THR A 60 -25.96 -3.77 -1.19
CA THR A 60 -26.73 -2.70 -1.83
C THR A 60 -25.91 -2.00 -2.92
N ASP A 61 -26.58 -1.50 -3.97
CA ASP A 61 -25.94 -0.74 -5.06
C ASP A 61 -25.10 0.43 -4.52
N PHE A 62 -25.60 1.10 -3.47
CA PHE A 62 -24.88 2.16 -2.77
C PHE A 62 -23.57 1.64 -2.16
N SER A 63 -23.60 0.51 -1.45
CA SER A 63 -22.42 -0.10 -0.84
C SER A 63 -21.38 -0.50 -1.88
N VAL A 64 -21.82 -1.03 -3.03
CA VAL A 64 -20.93 -1.41 -4.14
C VAL A 64 -20.27 -0.16 -4.74
N ALA A 65 -21.06 0.88 -5.02
CA ALA A 65 -20.55 2.14 -5.54
C ALA A 65 -19.58 2.83 -4.56
N ALA A 66 -19.93 2.88 -3.27
CA ALA A 66 -19.10 3.44 -2.21
C ALA A 66 -17.74 2.74 -2.16
N ARG A 67 -17.70 1.39 -2.18
CA ARG A 67 -16.44 0.63 -2.23
C ARG A 67 -15.60 1.03 -3.45
N GLY A 68 -16.23 1.16 -4.62
CA GLY A 68 -15.57 1.63 -5.83
C GLY A 68 -14.90 2.99 -5.64
N PHE A 69 -15.64 3.97 -5.13
CA PHE A 69 -15.09 5.30 -4.84
C PHE A 69 -14.00 5.27 -3.75
N GLY A 70 -14.18 4.45 -2.72
CA GLY A 70 -13.18 4.27 -1.66
C GLY A 70 -11.85 3.75 -2.19
N ILE A 71 -11.88 2.77 -3.09
CA ILE A 71 -10.68 2.24 -3.75
C ILE A 71 -10.02 3.31 -4.62
N VAL A 72 -10.80 4.05 -5.41
CA VAL A 72 -10.26 5.13 -6.27
C VAL A 72 -9.61 6.23 -5.44
N PHE A 73 -10.28 6.70 -4.38
CA PHE A 73 -9.76 7.76 -3.53
C PHE A 73 -8.51 7.29 -2.77
N GLY A 74 -8.53 6.06 -2.25
CA GLY A 74 -7.35 5.43 -1.66
C GLY A 74 -6.18 5.35 -2.62
N ALA A 75 -6.43 4.96 -3.87
CA ALA A 75 -5.40 4.90 -4.92
C ALA A 75 -4.82 6.30 -5.22
N ILE A 76 -5.65 7.34 -5.29
CA ILE A 76 -5.19 8.73 -5.49
C ILE A 76 -4.30 9.18 -4.33
N VAL A 77 -4.72 8.95 -3.08
CA VAL A 77 -3.94 9.34 -1.89
C VAL A 77 -2.59 8.62 -1.87
N VAL A 78 -2.57 7.31 -2.12
CA VAL A 78 -1.32 6.53 -2.17
C VAL A 78 -0.43 7.02 -3.31
N PHE A 79 -0.99 7.29 -4.49
CA PHE A 79 -0.24 7.77 -5.65
C PHE A 79 0.37 9.15 -5.40
N VAL A 80 -0.40 10.10 -4.87
CA VAL A 80 0.08 11.44 -4.54
C VAL A 80 1.12 11.38 -3.42
N GLY A 81 0.88 10.57 -2.38
CA GLY A 81 1.85 10.37 -1.29
C GLY A 81 3.16 9.79 -1.79
N PHE A 82 3.11 8.81 -2.68
CA PHE A 82 4.30 8.24 -3.31
C PHE A 82 5.06 9.27 -4.16
N ALA A 83 4.35 10.01 -5.02
CA ALA A 83 4.96 11.08 -5.82
C ALA A 83 5.61 12.15 -4.93
N TRP A 84 4.97 12.52 -3.83
CA TRP A 84 5.51 13.47 -2.86
C TRP A 84 6.81 12.98 -2.22
N VAL A 85 6.86 11.74 -1.75
CA VAL A 85 8.08 11.15 -1.15
C VAL A 85 9.22 11.09 -2.16
N VAL A 86 8.91 10.73 -3.41
CA VAL A 86 9.91 10.72 -4.50
C VAL A 86 10.45 12.12 -4.78
N LEU A 87 9.58 13.15 -4.81
CA LEU A 87 10.00 14.53 -5.01
C LEU A 87 10.79 15.09 -3.82
N TRP A 88 10.48 14.65 -2.60
CA TRP A 88 11.12 15.14 -1.38
C TRP A 88 12.53 14.59 -1.16
N THR A 89 12.84 13.43 -1.74
CA THR A 89 14.13 12.76 -1.54
C THR A 89 15.22 13.23 -2.51
N ASP A 90 14.95 14.23 -3.35
CA ASP A 90 15.84 14.71 -4.43
C ASP A 90 16.41 13.57 -5.30
N LEU A 91 15.69 12.45 -5.37
CA LEU A 91 16.08 11.31 -6.21
C LEU A 91 15.96 11.74 -7.67
N GLY A 92 17.09 11.73 -8.40
CA GLY A 92 17.10 12.00 -9.84
C GLY A 92 16.05 11.14 -10.57
N LYS A 93 15.49 11.64 -11.69
CA LYS A 93 14.38 10.98 -12.43
C LYS A 93 14.63 9.51 -12.75
N ARG A 94 15.90 9.11 -12.96
CA ARG A 94 16.27 7.72 -13.24
C ARG A 94 16.30 6.87 -11.97
N LEU A 95 16.92 7.37 -10.90
CA LEU A 95 17.03 6.69 -9.62
C LEU A 95 15.64 6.49 -8.98
N SER A 96 14.77 7.49 -9.04
CA SER A 96 13.39 7.39 -8.55
C SER A 96 12.58 6.31 -9.25
N ILE A 97 12.67 6.17 -10.57
CA ILE A 97 12.00 5.09 -11.31
C ILE A 97 12.55 3.72 -10.91
N LEU A 98 13.87 3.60 -10.73
CA LEU A 98 14.49 2.34 -10.34
C LEU A 98 14.07 1.89 -8.95
N VAL A 99 14.06 2.81 -7.99
CA VAL A 99 13.63 2.57 -6.60
C VAL A 99 12.13 2.27 -6.54
N ALA A 100 11.31 3.05 -7.27
CA ALA A 100 9.87 2.82 -7.37
C ALA A 100 9.56 1.41 -7.93
N GLY A 101 10.20 1.05 -9.04
CA GLY A 101 10.04 -0.25 -9.68
C GLY A 101 10.46 -1.39 -8.75
N ALA A 102 11.64 -1.28 -8.13
CA ALA A 102 12.09 -2.28 -7.14
C ALA A 102 11.08 -2.43 -5.98
N GLY A 103 10.56 -1.33 -5.45
CA GLY A 103 9.54 -1.35 -4.40
C GLY A 103 8.23 -2.03 -4.83
N VAL A 104 7.68 -1.63 -5.98
CA VAL A 104 6.41 -2.17 -6.49
C VAL A 104 6.52 -3.66 -6.82
N PHE A 105 7.56 -4.05 -7.55
CA PHE A 105 7.74 -5.45 -7.93
C PHE A 105 8.14 -6.32 -6.73
N GLY A 106 8.96 -5.82 -5.80
CA GLY A 106 9.26 -6.51 -4.55
C GLY A 106 8.00 -6.73 -3.70
N TRP A 107 7.14 -5.72 -3.59
CA TRP A 107 5.84 -5.84 -2.93
C TRP A 107 4.94 -6.88 -3.61
N LEU A 108 4.85 -6.87 -4.94
CA LEU A 108 4.09 -7.86 -5.71
C LEU A 108 4.62 -9.28 -5.53
N VAL A 109 5.93 -9.47 -5.44
CA VAL A 109 6.54 -10.77 -5.15
C VAL A 109 6.10 -11.28 -3.78
N ILE A 110 6.19 -10.44 -2.75
CA ILE A 110 5.79 -10.82 -1.38
C ILE A 110 4.30 -11.22 -1.35
N ASN A 111 3.43 -10.40 -1.95
CA ASN A 111 1.99 -10.69 -2.00
C ASN A 111 1.68 -11.93 -2.82
N GLY A 112 2.32 -12.07 -3.99
CA GLY A 112 2.16 -13.23 -4.85
C GLY A 112 2.60 -14.52 -4.16
N PHE A 113 3.74 -14.49 -3.47
CA PHE A 113 4.22 -15.62 -2.68
C PHE A 113 3.27 -15.96 -1.52
N LEU A 114 2.83 -14.96 -0.75
CA LEU A 114 1.84 -15.15 0.31
C LEU A 114 0.55 -15.75 -0.22
N PHE A 115 0.09 -15.31 -1.39
CA PHE A 115 -1.08 -15.91 -2.04
C PHE A 115 -0.81 -17.35 -2.47
N VAL A 116 0.32 -17.65 -3.11
CA VAL A 116 0.63 -19.02 -3.56
C VAL A 116 0.71 -20.00 -2.37
N VAL A 117 1.29 -19.56 -1.24
CA VAL A 117 1.48 -20.38 -0.04
C VAL A 117 0.19 -20.48 0.79
N TYR A 118 -0.44 -19.34 1.08
CA TYR A 118 -1.56 -19.23 2.02
C TYR A 118 -2.92 -19.04 1.36
N ALA A 119 -3.04 -19.09 0.02
CA ALA A 119 -4.32 -18.97 -0.67
C ALA A 119 -5.36 -19.82 0.05
N PRO A 120 -6.46 -19.19 0.55
CA PRO A 120 -7.46 -19.90 1.31
C PRO A 120 -8.01 -21.02 0.44
N ARG A 121 -8.07 -22.22 1.01
CA ARG A 121 -8.85 -23.35 0.47
C ARG A 121 -10.35 -23.07 0.64
N GLY A 122 -10.76 -21.85 0.32
CA GLY A 122 -12.12 -21.36 0.52
C GLY A 122 -13.12 -22.16 -0.28
N ILE A 123 -14.40 -22.04 0.11
CA ILE A 123 -15.54 -22.63 -0.58
C ILE A 123 -15.36 -22.35 -2.08
N ARG A 124 -15.12 -23.42 -2.83
CA ARG A 124 -14.92 -23.36 -4.27
C ARG A 124 -16.15 -22.65 -4.85
N PRO A 125 -16.02 -21.52 -5.55
CA PRO A 125 -17.14 -20.94 -6.27
C PRO A 125 -17.78 -22.04 -7.11
N GLU A 126 -19.11 -22.14 -7.14
CA GLU A 126 -19.83 -23.16 -7.92
C GLU A 126 -19.33 -23.18 -9.39
N ASN A 127 -18.91 -22.01 -9.88
CA ASN A 127 -18.34 -21.74 -11.19
C ASN A 127 -16.96 -22.37 -11.45
N LEU A 128 -16.28 -22.90 -10.41
CA LEU A 128 -14.96 -23.52 -10.48
C LEU A 128 -14.99 -25.02 -10.09
N GLU A 129 -16.17 -25.64 -10.08
CA GLU A 129 -16.34 -27.10 -9.94
C GLU A 129 -15.60 -27.83 -11.07
N GLY A 130 -14.42 -28.37 -10.77
CA GLY A 130 -13.63 -29.18 -11.71
C GLY A 130 -12.13 -28.88 -11.69
N LEU A 131 -11.72 -27.64 -11.40
CA LEU A 131 -10.31 -27.21 -11.41
C LEU A 131 -9.49 -27.68 -10.20
N ASN A 132 -8.40 -28.41 -10.41
CA ASN A 132 -7.52 -28.85 -9.34
C ASN A 132 -7.01 -27.63 -8.52
N ALA A 133 -6.71 -27.82 -7.24
CA ALA A 133 -6.20 -26.79 -6.34
C ALA A 133 -4.92 -26.09 -6.86
N MET A 134 -4.14 -26.77 -7.71
CA MET A 134 -3.00 -26.18 -8.40
C MET A 134 -3.40 -25.28 -9.57
N GLU A 135 -4.44 -25.64 -10.32
CA GLU A 135 -4.88 -24.88 -11.50
C GLU A 135 -5.44 -23.50 -11.10
N VAL A 136 -6.11 -23.43 -9.95
CA VAL A 136 -6.58 -22.16 -9.36
C VAL A 136 -5.42 -21.22 -9.00
N ARG A 137 -4.22 -21.76 -8.76
CA ARG A 137 -3.03 -20.98 -8.36
C ARG A 137 -2.18 -20.55 -9.54
N ILE A 138 -2.37 -21.11 -10.73
CA ILE A 138 -1.54 -20.81 -11.92
C ILE A 138 -1.46 -19.30 -12.20
N PRO A 139 -2.55 -18.52 -12.18
CA PRO A 139 -2.47 -17.07 -12.42
C PRO A 139 -1.61 -16.35 -11.39
N ALA A 140 -1.73 -16.72 -10.11
CA ALA A 140 -0.94 -16.14 -9.04
C ALA A 140 0.54 -16.51 -9.15
N ILE A 141 0.85 -17.77 -9.49
CA ILE A 141 2.22 -18.24 -9.74
C ILE A 141 2.84 -17.47 -10.91
N ALA A 142 2.11 -17.34 -12.02
CA ALA A 142 2.58 -16.59 -13.19
C ALA A 142 2.87 -15.12 -12.85
N MET A 143 1.94 -14.45 -12.15
CA MET A 143 2.14 -13.07 -11.70
C MET A 143 3.33 -12.94 -10.76
N THR A 144 3.50 -13.89 -9.82
CA THR A 144 4.64 -13.88 -8.89
C THR A 144 5.96 -14.06 -9.64
N ALA A 145 6.02 -14.97 -10.60
CA ALA A 145 7.22 -15.21 -11.40
C ALA A 145 7.61 -13.99 -12.23
N VAL A 146 6.64 -13.37 -12.91
CA VAL A 146 6.87 -12.15 -13.71
C VAL A 146 7.31 -10.99 -12.80
N ALA A 147 6.63 -10.77 -11.68
CA ALA A 147 7.01 -9.74 -10.71
C ALA A 147 8.42 -9.99 -10.16
N PHE A 148 8.79 -11.26 -9.93
CA PHE A 148 10.12 -11.63 -9.44
C PHE A 148 11.22 -11.31 -10.44
N ILE A 149 11.00 -11.64 -11.72
CA ILE A 149 11.96 -11.29 -12.79
C ILE A 149 12.13 -9.77 -12.86
N LEU A 150 11.03 -9.02 -12.88
CA LEU A 150 11.08 -7.55 -12.93
C LEU A 150 11.79 -6.98 -11.70
N PHE A 151 11.51 -7.51 -10.51
CA PHE A 151 12.19 -7.11 -9.29
C PHE A 151 13.72 -7.29 -9.38
N LEU A 152 14.18 -8.46 -9.85
CA LEU A 152 15.61 -8.70 -10.04
C LEU A 152 16.22 -7.77 -11.10
N MET A 153 15.51 -7.49 -12.18
CA MET A 153 15.98 -6.53 -13.21
C MET A 153 16.14 -5.13 -12.61
N PHE A 154 15.19 -4.67 -11.81
CA PHE A 154 15.26 -3.37 -11.15
C PHE A 154 16.38 -3.29 -10.12
N LEU A 155 16.58 -4.33 -9.30
CA LEU A 155 17.71 -4.41 -8.37
C LEU A 155 19.06 -4.39 -9.10
N THR A 156 19.18 -5.15 -10.19
CA THR A 156 20.41 -5.19 -11.00
C THR A 156 20.67 -3.83 -11.64
N ALA A 157 19.64 -3.19 -12.18
CA ALA A 157 19.76 -1.85 -12.76
C ALA A 157 20.12 -0.79 -11.72
N LEU A 158 19.61 -0.90 -10.49
CA LEU A 158 19.96 -0.01 -9.39
C LEU A 158 21.42 -0.18 -8.98
N SER A 159 21.87 -1.43 -8.77
CA SER A 159 23.27 -1.72 -8.44
C SER A 159 24.23 -1.22 -9.51
N ARG A 160 23.87 -1.35 -10.79
CA ARG A 160 24.68 -0.83 -11.89
C ARG A 160 24.67 0.70 -11.96
N TYR A 161 23.53 1.33 -11.67
CA TYR A 161 23.45 2.79 -11.63
C TYR A 161 24.35 3.38 -10.53
N GLU A 162 24.40 2.72 -9.36
CA GLU A 162 25.30 3.11 -8.27
C GLU A 162 26.77 2.92 -8.68
N SER A 163 27.14 1.79 -9.29
CA SER A 163 28.52 1.52 -9.70
C SER A 163 29.02 2.40 -10.85
N ASP A 164 28.14 2.82 -11.76
CA ASP A 164 28.51 3.65 -12.92
C ASP A 164 28.54 5.16 -12.58
N THR A 165 28.05 5.56 -11.39
CA THR A 165 27.99 6.97 -10.94
C THR A 165 29.14 7.34 -9.99
N GLU A 166 29.81 6.35 -9.38
CA GLU A 166 31.12 6.51 -8.72
C GLU A 166 32.27 6.62 -9.73
#